data_AF-A0A8C5TJV6-F1
#
_entry.id   AF-A0A8C5TJV6-F1
#
_cell.length_a   1.000
_cell.length_b   1.000
_cell.length_c   1.000
_cell.angle_alpha   90.00
_cell.angle_beta   90.00
_cell.angle_gamma   90.00
#
_symmetry.space_group_name_H-M   'P 1'
#
loop_
_entity.id
_entity.type
_entity.pdbx_description
1 polymer ?
#
loop_
_entity_poly.entity_id
_entity_poly.type
_entity_poly.pdbx_seq_one_letter_code
_entity_poly.pdbx_strand_id
1 'polypeptide(L)'
;LVKSTSIQAHSEKVRYLPKENVTEGENGTISYMLPNVATFEPDMSVGTEDDTMTVLNLAVAAVPAVFKYGFMQSIINSYIKKADSKMLQNRTVKEILWGYTDPFLDKIPFPGLNPIVGVFYPYNGTSDGPYNVYTGTEDITKTAIIESYKKKRTLSYWEGHCDMVNGTDGASFPPFVKKNQAGAFLEPKVKGITLYRFIVPREAFASPTEVGDNYCFCTDPVISENCTLAGVLDISSCKAKRPVYISLPHFLHASESILHKVEGLSPNEKEHETYLDIEPVSLSYGFIRGNLEQNFVSF
;
A
#
# COMPACT_ATOMS: atom_id res chain seq x y z
N LEU A 1 5.98 -3.66 -24.18
CA LEU A 1 6.81 -2.60 -23.55
C LEU A 1 5.87 -1.49 -23.14
N VAL A 2 5.73 -1.27 -21.84
CA VAL A 2 4.94 -0.17 -21.26
C VAL A 2 5.92 0.98 -20.99
N LYS A 3 5.58 2.22 -21.37
CA LYS A 3 6.38 3.38 -20.99
C LYS A 3 5.88 3.92 -19.65
N SER A 4 6.76 3.92 -18.65
CA SER A 4 6.58 4.72 -17.45
C SER A 4 6.97 6.16 -17.76
N THR A 5 6.09 7.09 -17.42
CA THR A 5 6.42 8.52 -17.39
C THR A 5 6.32 8.93 -15.94
N SER A 6 7.43 9.30 -15.30
CA SER A 6 7.39 9.88 -13.97
C SER A 6 6.62 11.19 -14.03
N ILE A 7 5.41 11.18 -13.48
CA ILE A 7 4.62 12.40 -13.31
C ILE A 7 5.19 13.17 -12.11
N GLN A 8 5.15 14.49 -12.22
CA GLN A 8 5.54 15.41 -11.15
C GLN A 8 4.56 15.29 -9.95
N ALA A 9 4.99 15.72 -8.76
CA ALA A 9 4.24 15.46 -7.52
C ALA A 9 2.92 16.24 -7.41
N HIS A 10 1.83 15.52 -7.11
CA HIS A 10 0.56 16.07 -6.60
C HIS A 10 0.46 15.75 -5.10
N SER A 11 0.33 16.79 -4.28
CA SER A 11 0.45 16.71 -2.83
C SER A 11 -0.90 16.75 -2.14
N GLU A 12 -1.10 15.81 -1.22
CA GLU A 12 -2.31 15.65 -0.42
C GLU A 12 -1.97 15.68 1.06
N LYS A 13 -2.65 16.52 1.83
CA LYS A 13 -2.56 16.50 3.29
C LYS A 13 -3.45 15.39 3.84
N VAL A 14 -2.83 14.40 4.46
CA VAL A 14 -3.51 13.23 5.03
C VAL A 14 -3.28 13.11 6.54
N ARG A 15 -4.07 12.25 7.21
CA ARG A 15 -3.90 11.88 8.63
C ARG A 15 -3.85 13.08 9.60
N TYR A 16 -4.59 14.15 9.32
CA TYR A 16 -4.67 15.34 10.18
C TYR A 16 -5.88 15.34 11.13
N LEU A 17 -6.77 14.35 11.01
CA LEU A 17 -7.89 14.15 11.93
C LEU A 17 -7.45 13.32 13.15
N PRO A 18 -8.01 13.61 14.34
CA PRO A 18 -7.72 12.84 15.53
C PRO A 18 -8.29 11.42 15.45
N LYS A 19 -7.74 10.52 16.27
CA LYS A 19 -8.29 9.17 16.49
C LYS A 19 -9.72 9.27 17.02
N GLU A 20 -10.62 8.43 16.51
CA GLU A 20 -12.04 8.42 16.87
C GLU A 20 -12.39 7.17 17.69
N ASN A 21 -13.54 7.22 18.39
CA ASN A 21 -14.07 6.12 19.20
C ASN A 21 -13.02 5.52 20.15
N VAL A 22 -12.26 6.40 20.80
CA VAL A 22 -11.19 6.02 21.72
C VAL A 22 -11.81 5.48 23.00
N THR A 23 -11.53 4.21 23.30
CA THR A 23 -12.06 3.53 24.49
C THR A 23 -10.96 2.75 25.18
N GLU A 24 -10.86 2.90 26.50
CA GLU A 24 -9.97 2.07 27.31
C GLU A 24 -10.47 0.63 27.35
N GLY A 25 -9.56 -0.32 27.17
CA GLY A 25 -9.80 -1.75 27.26
C GLY A 25 -9.22 -2.35 28.54
N GLU A 26 -9.44 -3.64 28.73
CA GLU A 26 -8.81 -4.39 29.81
C GLU A 26 -7.30 -4.55 29.57
N ASN A 27 -6.55 -4.89 30.63
CA ASN A 27 -5.11 -5.20 30.58
C ASN A 27 -4.23 -4.09 30.00
N GLY A 28 -4.55 -2.81 30.27
CA GLY A 28 -3.74 -1.68 29.81
C GLY A 28 -3.76 -1.53 28.29
N THR A 29 -4.91 -1.73 27.65
CA THR A 29 -5.10 -1.51 26.21
C THR A 29 -6.01 -0.32 25.93
N ILE A 30 -5.87 0.26 24.75
CA ILE A 30 -6.75 1.30 24.24
C ILE A 30 -7.16 0.96 22.81
N SER A 31 -8.46 1.07 22.54
CA SER A 31 -9.05 0.81 21.24
C SER A 31 -9.41 2.13 20.55
N TYR A 32 -9.18 2.23 19.24
CA TYR A 32 -9.52 3.42 18.46
C TYR A 32 -9.74 3.12 16.97
N MET A 33 -10.34 4.08 16.26
CA MET A 33 -10.49 4.13 14.80
C MET A 33 -9.62 5.26 14.22
N LEU A 34 -9.08 5.05 13.02
CA LEU A 34 -8.34 6.05 12.26
C LEU A 34 -9.21 6.59 11.11
N PRO A 35 -9.76 7.81 11.20
CA PRO A 35 -10.49 8.40 10.08
C PRO A 35 -9.56 8.69 8.91
N ASN A 36 -10.01 8.33 7.71
CA ASN A 36 -9.30 8.58 6.45
C ASN A 36 -9.81 9.88 5.83
N VAL A 37 -8.86 10.79 5.60
CA VAL A 37 -9.11 12.03 4.88
C VAL A 37 -7.86 12.46 4.12
N ALA A 38 -8.09 12.98 2.91
CA ALA A 38 -7.11 13.65 2.08
C ALA A 38 -7.69 15.00 1.63
N THR A 39 -6.85 16.04 1.67
CA THR A 39 -7.15 17.38 1.15
C THR A 39 -6.00 17.84 0.28
N PHE A 40 -6.33 18.22 -0.95
CA PHE A 40 -5.35 18.63 -1.94
C PHE A 40 -4.63 19.91 -1.52
N GLU A 41 -3.30 19.93 -1.66
CA GLU A 41 -2.42 21.05 -1.32
C GLU A 41 -1.85 21.65 -2.63
N PRO A 42 -2.53 22.64 -3.25
CA PRO A 42 -2.12 23.18 -4.55
C PRO A 42 -0.73 23.83 -4.50
N ASP A 43 -0.40 24.52 -3.40
CA ASP A 43 0.88 25.24 -3.24
C ASP A 43 2.10 24.29 -3.13
N MET A 44 1.85 23.01 -2.83
CA MET A 44 2.86 21.96 -2.74
C MET A 44 2.77 20.98 -3.92
N SER A 45 1.94 21.29 -4.92
CA SER A 45 1.68 20.46 -6.08
C SER A 45 2.20 21.13 -7.34
N VAL A 46 2.57 20.32 -8.33
CA VAL A 46 3.07 20.84 -9.61
C VAL A 46 1.98 21.37 -10.54
N GLY A 47 0.74 20.91 -10.35
CA GLY A 47 -0.42 21.24 -11.16
C GLY A 47 -1.70 21.00 -10.36
N THR A 48 -2.84 20.84 -11.03
CA THR A 48 -4.14 20.68 -10.36
C THR A 48 -4.61 19.23 -10.36
N GLU A 49 -5.62 18.89 -9.56
CA GLU A 49 -6.23 17.56 -9.62
C GLU A 49 -6.95 17.27 -10.96
N ASP A 50 -7.16 18.29 -11.80
CA ASP A 50 -7.76 18.17 -13.13
C ASP A 50 -6.73 17.84 -14.22
N ASP A 51 -5.43 17.78 -13.88
CA ASP A 51 -4.39 17.36 -14.81
C ASP A 51 -4.69 15.94 -15.32
N THR A 52 -4.58 15.77 -16.64
CA THR A 52 -4.91 14.49 -17.30
C THR A 52 -3.67 13.65 -17.56
N MET A 53 -3.82 12.34 -17.36
CA MET A 53 -2.77 11.36 -17.61
C MET A 53 -3.34 10.11 -18.29
N THR A 54 -2.53 9.51 -19.16
CA THR A 54 -2.83 8.21 -19.76
C THR A 54 -2.41 7.10 -18.80
N VAL A 55 -3.38 6.33 -18.30
CA VAL A 55 -3.18 5.29 -17.30
C VAL A 55 -3.82 3.97 -17.74
N LEU A 56 -3.45 2.88 -17.08
CA LEU A 56 -4.12 1.60 -17.25
C LEU A 56 -5.60 1.73 -16.89
N ASN A 57 -6.46 1.14 -17.71
CA ASN A 57 -7.86 0.98 -17.36
C ASN A 57 -8.01 -0.09 -16.27
N LEU A 58 -8.18 0.38 -15.04
CA LEU A 58 -8.25 -0.47 -13.85
C LEU A 58 -9.39 -1.49 -13.92
N ALA A 59 -10.56 -1.12 -14.44
CA ALA A 59 -11.70 -2.02 -14.56
C ALA A 59 -11.45 -3.10 -15.63
N VAL A 60 -10.93 -2.69 -16.79
CA VAL A 60 -10.59 -3.61 -17.90
C VAL A 60 -9.48 -4.59 -17.48
N ALA A 61 -8.52 -4.17 -16.67
CA ALA A 61 -7.47 -5.06 -16.15
C ALA A 61 -7.99 -5.98 -15.03
N ALA A 62 -8.77 -5.46 -14.09
CA ALA A 62 -9.15 -6.19 -12.89
C ALA A 62 -10.29 -7.18 -13.10
N VAL A 63 -11.33 -6.83 -13.87
CA VAL A 63 -12.54 -7.66 -13.97
C VAL A 63 -12.26 -9.02 -14.64
N PRO A 64 -11.54 -9.11 -15.78
CA PRO A 64 -11.18 -10.39 -16.36
C PRO A 64 -10.29 -11.24 -15.43
N ALA A 65 -9.41 -10.60 -14.64
CA ALA A 65 -8.54 -11.28 -13.69
C ALA A 65 -9.33 -11.89 -12.51
N VAL A 66 -10.41 -11.25 -12.09
CA VAL A 66 -11.30 -11.76 -11.03
C VAL A 66 -12.22 -12.86 -11.58
N PHE A 67 -12.79 -12.69 -12.77
CA PHE A 67 -13.75 -13.61 -13.38
C PHE A 67 -13.11 -14.49 -14.45
N LYS A 68 -12.19 -15.39 -14.06
CA LYS A 68 -11.35 -16.18 -14.98
C LYS A 68 -12.08 -17.24 -15.83
N TYR A 69 -13.34 -17.59 -15.55
CA TYR A 69 -13.99 -18.78 -16.15
C TYR A 69 -15.17 -18.49 -17.11
N GLY A 70 -15.19 -19.24 -18.21
CA GLY A 70 -16.40 -19.59 -18.96
C GLY A 70 -17.15 -18.44 -19.66
N PHE A 71 -18.48 -18.52 -19.63
CA PHE A 71 -19.39 -17.59 -20.31
C PHE A 71 -19.24 -16.13 -19.84
N MET A 72 -18.78 -15.92 -18.60
CA MET A 72 -18.60 -14.59 -18.02
C MET A 72 -17.54 -13.78 -18.76
N GLN A 73 -16.45 -14.41 -19.22
CA GLN A 73 -15.43 -13.75 -20.04
C GLN A 73 -16.01 -13.22 -21.36
N SER A 74 -16.86 -14.01 -22.01
CA SER A 74 -17.55 -13.58 -23.25
C SER A 74 -18.49 -12.40 -23.00
N ILE A 75 -19.21 -12.41 -21.87
CA ILE A 75 -20.07 -11.29 -21.45
C ILE A 75 -19.23 -10.04 -21.17
N ILE A 76 -18.18 -10.16 -20.36
CA ILE A 76 -17.24 -9.08 -20.01
C ILE A 76 -16.66 -8.47 -21.29
N ASN A 77 -16.11 -9.29 -22.19
CA ASN A 77 -15.54 -8.82 -23.46
C ASN A 77 -16.59 -8.10 -24.33
N SER A 78 -17.83 -8.58 -24.33
CA SER A 78 -18.93 -7.93 -25.07
C SER A 78 -19.24 -6.54 -24.50
N TYR A 79 -19.28 -6.40 -23.17
CA TYR A 79 -19.53 -5.11 -22.51
C TYR A 79 -18.35 -4.15 -22.64
N ILE A 80 -17.10 -4.62 -22.53
CA ILE A 80 -15.89 -3.82 -22.79
C ILE A 80 -15.96 -3.22 -24.20
N LYS A 81 -16.25 -4.05 -25.22
CA LYS A 81 -16.40 -3.60 -26.60
C LYS A 81 -17.57 -2.62 -26.78
N LYS A 82 -18.72 -2.89 -26.16
CA LYS A 82 -19.90 -2.01 -26.22
C LYS A 82 -19.67 -0.66 -25.53
N ALA A 83 -18.78 -0.60 -24.54
CA ALA A 83 -18.38 0.62 -23.87
C ALA A 83 -17.27 1.40 -24.59
N ASP A 84 -16.70 0.85 -25.67
CA ASP A 84 -15.46 1.32 -26.30
C ASP A 84 -14.31 1.49 -25.27
N SER A 85 -14.31 0.63 -24.24
CA SER A 85 -13.29 0.65 -23.20
C SER A 85 -12.00 0.03 -23.72
N LYS A 86 -10.90 0.77 -23.57
CA LYS A 86 -9.55 0.37 -23.99
C LYS A 86 -8.69 0.04 -22.78
N MET A 87 -7.59 -0.66 -23.04
CA MET A 87 -6.63 -1.04 -21.99
C MET A 87 -5.93 0.17 -21.37
N LEU A 88 -5.71 1.23 -22.15
CA LEU A 88 -5.26 2.53 -21.66
C LEU A 88 -6.40 3.55 -21.79
N GLN A 89 -6.47 4.49 -20.86
CA GLN A 89 -7.46 5.55 -20.84
C GLN A 89 -6.85 6.85 -20.32
N ASN A 90 -7.48 7.97 -20.66
CA ASN A 90 -7.11 9.27 -20.09
C ASN A 90 -8.04 9.55 -18.91
N ARG A 91 -7.46 9.86 -17.75
CA ARG A 91 -8.18 10.26 -16.55
C ARG A 91 -7.46 11.42 -15.88
N THR A 92 -8.23 12.23 -15.16
CA THR A 92 -7.67 13.25 -14.27
C THR A 92 -7.01 12.60 -13.05
N VAL A 93 -6.08 13.31 -12.40
CA VAL A 93 -5.50 12.91 -11.10
C VAL A 93 -6.61 12.61 -10.09
N LYS A 94 -7.62 13.48 -10.02
CA LYS A 94 -8.77 13.32 -9.11
C LYS A 94 -9.51 12.01 -9.33
N GLU A 95 -9.86 11.72 -10.58
CA GLU A 95 -10.60 10.52 -10.96
C GLU A 95 -9.81 9.26 -10.60
N ILE A 96 -8.52 9.18 -10.98
CA ILE A 96 -7.75 7.96 -10.77
C ILE A 96 -7.47 7.69 -9.29
N LEU A 97 -7.24 8.74 -8.48
CA LEU A 97 -7.00 8.59 -7.05
C LEU A 97 -8.29 8.28 -6.29
N TRP A 98 -9.31 9.10 -6.47
CA TRP A 98 -10.47 9.15 -5.57
C TRP A 98 -11.72 8.47 -6.13
N GLY A 99 -11.73 8.15 -7.42
CA GLY A 99 -12.81 7.37 -8.03
C GLY A 99 -13.45 8.07 -9.23
N TYR A 100 -13.81 7.27 -10.23
CA TYR A 100 -14.69 7.65 -11.33
C TYR A 100 -15.63 6.50 -11.67
N THR A 101 -16.80 6.82 -12.23
CA THR A 101 -17.72 5.81 -12.76
C THR A 101 -17.14 5.23 -14.05
N ASP A 102 -16.78 3.94 -14.02
CA ASP A 102 -16.24 3.26 -15.20
C ASP A 102 -17.35 2.97 -16.24
N PRO A 103 -17.21 3.42 -17.51
CA PRO A 103 -18.24 3.25 -18.54
C PRO A 103 -18.55 1.80 -18.90
N PHE A 104 -17.61 0.88 -18.64
CA PHE A 104 -17.81 -0.55 -18.86
C PHE A 104 -18.59 -1.15 -17.70
N LEU A 105 -18.20 -0.89 -16.45
CA LEU A 105 -18.89 -1.41 -15.27
C LEU A 105 -20.32 -0.87 -15.13
N ASP A 106 -20.56 0.41 -15.44
CA ASP A 106 -21.87 1.06 -15.34
C ASP A 106 -22.93 0.39 -16.22
N LYS A 107 -22.52 -0.22 -17.34
CA LYS A 107 -23.42 -0.90 -18.26
C LYS A 107 -23.72 -2.35 -17.87
N ILE A 108 -23.05 -2.90 -16.86
CA ILE A 108 -23.21 -4.30 -16.46
C ILE A 108 -24.35 -4.40 -15.43
N PRO A 109 -25.44 -5.11 -15.74
CA PRO A 109 -26.60 -5.22 -14.84
C PRO A 109 -26.38 -6.30 -13.77
N PHE A 110 -25.28 -6.25 -13.02
CA PHE A 110 -25.02 -7.16 -11.91
C PHE A 110 -25.41 -6.53 -10.56
N PRO A 111 -26.35 -7.14 -9.82
CA PRO A 111 -26.73 -6.65 -8.50
C PRO A 111 -25.52 -6.54 -7.57
N GLY A 112 -25.34 -5.36 -6.94
CA GLY A 112 -24.26 -5.11 -5.98
C GLY A 112 -22.91 -4.75 -6.60
N LEU A 113 -22.80 -4.65 -7.94
CA LEU A 113 -21.62 -4.13 -8.59
C LEU A 113 -21.54 -2.61 -8.38
N ASN A 114 -20.45 -2.13 -7.77
CA ASN A 114 -20.16 -0.71 -7.72
C ASN A 114 -19.37 -0.32 -8.99
N PRO A 115 -19.90 0.59 -9.83
CA PRO A 115 -19.20 1.00 -11.06
C PRO A 115 -18.07 2.00 -10.79
N ILE A 116 -17.91 2.49 -9.56
CA ILE A 116 -16.86 3.44 -9.21
C ILE A 116 -15.54 2.70 -8.98
N VAL A 117 -14.50 3.14 -9.69
CA VAL A 117 -13.14 2.61 -9.57
C VAL A 117 -12.15 3.74 -9.32
N GLY A 118 -11.18 3.48 -8.44
CA GLY A 118 -10.10 4.41 -8.10
C GLY A 118 -9.05 3.68 -7.27
N VAL A 119 -7.84 4.22 -7.21
CA VAL A 119 -6.71 3.61 -6.48
C VAL A 119 -6.98 3.59 -4.97
N PHE A 120 -7.48 4.71 -4.43
CA PHE A 120 -7.81 4.87 -3.02
C PHE A 120 -9.31 4.88 -2.74
N TYR A 121 -10.16 4.68 -3.74
CA TYR A 121 -11.61 4.68 -3.54
C TYR A 121 -12.11 3.44 -2.76
N PRO A 122 -13.00 3.62 -1.77
CA PRO A 122 -13.32 4.87 -1.07
C PRO A 122 -12.23 5.25 -0.06
N TYR A 123 -11.99 6.56 0.12
CA TYR A 123 -11.04 7.08 1.11
C TYR A 123 -11.71 8.04 2.10
N ASN A 124 -12.05 9.24 1.64
CA ASN A 124 -12.65 10.27 2.49
C ASN A 124 -13.97 9.80 3.10
N GLY A 125 -14.11 10.00 4.42
CA GLY A 125 -15.30 9.60 5.17
C GLY A 125 -15.33 8.12 5.55
N THR A 126 -14.26 7.36 5.29
CA THR A 126 -14.06 6.01 5.83
C THR A 126 -13.18 6.06 7.08
N SER A 127 -13.17 4.99 7.86
CA SER A 127 -12.25 4.84 8.99
C SER A 127 -11.64 3.45 9.00
N ASP A 128 -10.35 3.36 9.34
CA ASP A 128 -9.63 2.11 9.50
C ASP A 128 -9.58 1.68 10.96
N GLY A 129 -9.72 0.38 11.22
CA GLY A 129 -9.79 -0.21 12.55
C GLY A 129 -11.01 -1.11 12.78
N PRO A 130 -11.31 -1.44 14.06
CA PRO A 130 -10.66 -0.91 15.26
C PRO A 130 -9.24 -1.45 15.44
N TYR A 131 -8.34 -0.60 15.92
CA TYR A 131 -7.04 -0.97 16.44
C TYR A 131 -7.13 -1.09 17.95
N ASN A 132 -6.65 -2.18 18.54
CA ASN A 132 -6.43 -2.30 19.97
C ASN A 132 -4.92 -2.32 20.22
N VAL A 133 -4.41 -1.37 21.00
CA VAL A 133 -2.96 -1.22 21.25
C VAL A 133 -2.67 -1.17 22.74
N TYR A 134 -1.49 -1.62 23.15
CA TYR A 134 -1.06 -1.49 24.54
C TYR A 134 -0.72 -0.04 24.87
N THR A 135 -1.17 0.44 26.03
CA THR A 135 -0.81 1.76 26.58
C THR A 135 0.62 1.76 27.15
N GLY A 136 1.07 0.59 27.59
CA GLY A 136 2.34 0.37 28.29
C GLY A 136 2.31 0.76 29.78
N THR A 137 1.12 0.89 30.36
CA THR A 137 0.96 1.06 31.82
C THR A 137 1.52 -0.14 32.59
N GLU A 138 1.33 -1.35 32.05
CA GLU A 138 1.84 -2.60 32.64
C GLU A 138 3.30 -2.89 32.24
N ASP A 139 3.64 -2.61 30.99
CA ASP A 139 4.95 -2.86 30.40
C ASP A 139 5.25 -1.82 29.32
N ILE A 140 6.14 -0.88 29.65
CA ILE A 140 6.53 0.22 28.76
C ILE A 140 7.17 -0.29 27.45
N THR A 141 7.73 -1.51 27.44
CA THR A 141 8.32 -2.08 26.23
C THR A 141 7.25 -2.49 25.19
N LYS A 142 5.97 -2.50 25.60
CA LYS A 142 4.82 -2.79 24.73
C LYS A 142 4.03 -1.57 24.29
N THR A 143 4.36 -0.38 24.77
CA THR A 143 3.63 0.84 24.40
C THR A 143 3.43 0.96 22.89
N ALA A 144 2.20 1.25 22.47
CA ALA A 144 1.76 1.40 21.09
C ALA A 144 1.83 0.13 20.21
N ILE A 145 2.31 -1.01 20.72
CA ILE A 145 2.26 -2.29 20.00
C ILE A 145 0.80 -2.70 19.81
N ILE A 146 0.46 -3.12 18.60
CA ILE A 146 -0.88 -3.58 18.24
C ILE A 146 -1.11 -4.95 18.89
N GLU A 147 -2.10 -5.00 19.79
CA GLU A 147 -2.58 -6.21 20.42
C GLU A 147 -3.51 -6.98 19.49
N SER A 148 -4.38 -6.24 18.78
CA SER A 148 -5.23 -6.79 17.73
C SER A 148 -5.71 -5.70 16.76
N TYR A 149 -5.95 -6.10 15.51
CA TYR A 149 -6.59 -5.28 14.49
C TYR A 149 -7.90 -5.97 14.08
N LYS A 150 -9.00 -5.22 14.09
CA LYS A 150 -10.36 -5.77 13.87
C LYS A 150 -10.65 -7.00 14.74
N LYS A 151 -10.20 -6.95 16.00
CA LYS A 151 -10.33 -8.02 17.02
C LYS A 151 -9.60 -9.32 16.66
N LYS A 152 -8.65 -9.28 15.72
CA LYS A 152 -7.83 -10.42 15.32
C LYS A 152 -6.34 -10.09 15.47
N ARG A 153 -5.53 -11.11 15.74
CA ARG A 153 -4.06 -11.02 15.71
C ARG A 153 -3.46 -11.38 14.36
N THR A 154 -4.29 -11.84 13.43
CA THR A 154 -3.89 -12.18 12.08
C THR A 154 -4.90 -11.60 11.06
N LEU A 155 -4.46 -11.38 9.84
CA LEU A 155 -5.21 -10.65 8.81
C LEU A 155 -6.17 -11.51 7.99
N SER A 156 -5.98 -12.83 7.98
CA SER A 156 -6.68 -13.79 7.12
C SER A 156 -6.40 -13.58 5.62
N TYR A 157 -5.23 -13.06 5.26
CA TYR A 157 -4.81 -12.82 3.87
C TYR A 157 -3.67 -13.73 3.41
N TRP A 158 -2.83 -14.16 4.35
CA TRP A 158 -1.62 -14.93 4.10
C TRP A 158 -1.63 -16.22 4.92
N GLU A 159 -0.72 -17.15 4.61
CA GLU A 159 -0.54 -18.36 5.40
C GLU A 159 0.60 -18.20 6.43
N GLY A 160 0.58 -19.02 7.47
CA GLY A 160 1.68 -19.09 8.45
C GLY A 160 1.93 -17.76 9.18
N HIS A 161 3.21 -17.44 9.41
CA HIS A 161 3.64 -16.24 10.15
C HIS A 161 3.44 -14.95 9.35
N CYS A 162 3.33 -15.02 8.02
CA CYS A 162 3.09 -13.86 7.16
C CYS A 162 1.75 -13.17 7.45
N ASP A 163 0.81 -13.86 8.09
CA ASP A 163 -0.52 -13.32 8.41
C ASP A 163 -0.55 -12.54 9.74
N MET A 164 0.51 -12.58 10.53
CA MET A 164 0.58 -11.98 11.86
C MET A 164 0.61 -10.46 11.80
N VAL A 165 -0.13 -9.81 12.70
CA VAL A 165 -0.06 -8.36 12.93
C VAL A 165 1.00 -8.10 14.00
N ASN A 166 2.15 -7.57 13.58
CA ASN A 166 3.30 -7.33 14.46
C ASN A 166 3.66 -5.83 14.51
N GLY A 167 4.23 -5.39 15.64
CA GLY A 167 4.74 -4.03 15.80
C GLY A 167 3.66 -2.99 16.12
N THR A 168 3.96 -1.73 15.81
CA THR A 168 3.08 -0.58 16.05
C THR A 168 2.41 -0.12 14.74
N ASP A 169 1.60 0.94 14.80
CA ASP A 169 1.02 1.59 13.62
C ASP A 169 2.03 2.42 12.80
N GLY A 170 3.31 2.41 13.21
CA GLY A 170 4.41 3.17 12.60
C GLY A 170 4.54 4.61 13.09
N ALA A 171 3.55 5.17 13.79
CA ALA A 171 3.59 6.55 14.25
C ALA A 171 4.38 6.72 15.56
N SER A 172 4.39 5.68 16.40
CA SER A 172 5.09 5.68 17.69
C SER A 172 5.69 4.31 17.98
N PHE A 173 6.74 4.29 18.79
CA PHE A 173 7.49 3.08 19.13
C PHE A 173 7.75 3.02 20.63
N PRO A 174 7.97 1.81 21.19
CA PRO A 174 8.45 1.67 22.56
C PRO A 174 9.76 2.47 22.79
N PRO A 175 9.96 3.06 23.98
CA PRO A 175 11.13 3.88 24.27
C PRO A 175 12.42 3.06 24.37
N PHE A 176 13.55 3.75 24.39
CA PHE A 176 14.90 3.17 24.49
C PHE A 176 15.28 2.28 23.30
N VAL A 177 14.91 2.72 22.10
CA VAL A 177 15.18 2.03 20.84
C VAL A 177 16.69 1.84 20.67
N LYS A 178 17.11 0.59 20.39
CA LYS A 178 18.53 0.26 20.19
C LYS A 178 18.89 0.26 18.71
N LYS A 179 20.09 0.75 18.38
CA LYS A 179 20.61 0.77 16.99
C LYS A 179 20.66 -0.60 16.31
N ASN A 180 20.88 -1.66 17.08
CA ASN A 180 21.03 -3.02 16.56
C ASN A 180 19.70 -3.77 16.39
N GLN A 181 18.57 -3.20 16.82
CA GLN A 181 17.26 -3.77 16.54
C GLN A 181 16.84 -3.32 15.13
N ALA A 182 16.88 -4.23 14.16
CA ALA A 182 16.37 -4.01 12.78
C ALA A 182 17.13 -2.98 11.90
N GLY A 183 18.41 -2.71 12.18
CA GLY A 183 19.30 -2.00 11.25
C GLY A 183 19.10 -0.49 11.22
N ALA A 184 19.55 0.22 12.26
CA ALA A 184 19.77 1.67 12.15
C ALA A 184 21.05 1.94 11.34
N PHE A 185 20.91 2.56 10.16
CA PHE A 185 22.05 2.77 9.24
C PHE A 185 22.67 4.17 9.34
N LEU A 186 21.89 5.17 9.77
CA LEU A 186 22.32 6.57 9.83
C LEU A 186 21.79 7.26 11.10
N GLU A 187 22.50 8.31 11.55
CA GLU A 187 22.14 9.14 12.70
C GLU A 187 21.90 10.60 12.27
N PRO A 188 20.80 10.90 11.57
CA PRO A 188 20.50 12.28 11.19
C PRO A 188 20.20 13.14 12.42
N LYS A 189 20.57 14.42 12.33
CA LYS A 189 20.14 15.44 13.29
C LYS A 189 19.12 16.36 12.64
N VAL A 190 17.90 16.37 13.16
CA VAL A 190 16.82 17.23 12.67
C VAL A 190 16.48 18.24 13.76
N LYS A 191 16.65 19.54 13.46
CA LYS A 191 16.39 20.63 14.43
C LYS A 191 17.08 20.43 15.80
N GLY A 192 18.28 19.84 15.79
CA GLY A 192 19.06 19.56 17.00
C GLY A 192 18.74 18.24 17.72
N ILE A 193 17.75 17.49 17.27
CA ILE A 193 17.37 16.18 17.82
C ILE A 193 18.11 15.08 17.05
N THR A 194 18.83 14.22 17.76
CA THR A 194 19.48 13.04 17.18
C THR A 194 18.44 11.94 16.99
N LEU A 195 18.36 11.40 15.77
CA LEU A 195 17.43 10.35 15.39
C LEU A 195 18.20 9.12 14.91
N TYR A 196 17.58 7.96 14.95
CA TYR A 196 18.04 6.74 14.31
C TYR A 196 17.22 6.48 13.05
N ARG A 197 17.89 6.38 11.90
CA ARG A 197 17.26 6.06 10.63
C ARG A 197 17.18 4.55 10.44
N PHE A 198 15.96 4.05 10.41
CA PHE A 198 15.62 2.69 10.02
C PHE A 198 15.14 2.70 8.58
N ILE A 199 15.65 1.80 7.76
CA ILE A 199 15.22 1.64 6.37
C ILE A 199 14.46 0.32 6.23
N VAL A 200 13.53 0.26 5.28
CA VAL A 200 12.94 -1.04 4.92
C VAL A 200 14.00 -1.83 4.16
N PRO A 201 14.46 -2.98 4.70
CA PRO A 201 15.55 -3.73 4.10
C PRO A 201 15.10 -4.41 2.80
N ARG A 202 16.03 -4.63 1.86
CA ARG A 202 15.75 -5.34 0.59
C ARG A 202 15.12 -6.72 0.84
N GLU A 203 15.55 -7.38 1.91
CA GLU A 203 15.09 -8.70 2.36
C GLU A 203 13.57 -8.74 2.59
N ALA A 204 12.94 -7.60 2.92
CA ALA A 204 11.49 -7.51 3.11
C ALA A 204 10.70 -7.73 1.80
N PHE A 205 11.32 -7.49 0.64
CA PHE A 205 10.72 -7.72 -0.68
C PHE A 205 11.46 -8.83 -1.46
N ALA A 206 12.39 -9.55 -0.84
CA ALA A 206 13.16 -10.59 -1.50
C ALA A 206 12.29 -11.84 -1.76
N SER A 207 12.63 -12.59 -2.80
CA SER A 207 11.93 -13.83 -3.12
C SER A 207 12.22 -14.93 -2.10
N PRO A 208 11.35 -15.95 -1.99
CA PRO A 208 11.58 -17.12 -1.14
C PRO A 208 12.90 -17.87 -1.41
N THR A 209 13.47 -17.75 -2.60
CA THR A 209 14.79 -18.33 -2.91
C THR A 209 15.95 -17.58 -2.29
N GLU A 210 15.79 -16.27 -2.04
CA GLU A 210 16.77 -15.43 -1.34
C GLU A 210 16.52 -15.43 0.17
N VAL A 211 15.25 -15.27 0.58
CA VAL A 211 14.81 -15.22 1.98
C VAL A 211 13.68 -16.22 2.17
N GLY A 212 14.01 -17.40 2.69
CA GLY A 212 13.08 -18.52 2.83
C GLY A 212 11.80 -18.19 3.62
N ASP A 213 11.89 -17.30 4.60
CA ASP A 213 10.75 -16.88 5.43
C ASP A 213 9.66 -16.13 4.64
N ASN A 214 9.97 -15.62 3.44
CA ASN A 214 8.99 -14.92 2.59
C ASN A 214 8.10 -15.88 1.79
N TYR A 215 8.24 -17.21 1.94
CA TYR A 215 7.49 -18.21 1.16
C TYR A 215 5.97 -17.98 1.18
N CYS A 216 5.42 -17.57 2.32
CA CYS A 216 3.98 -17.37 2.50
C CYS A 216 3.42 -16.07 1.91
N PHE A 217 4.29 -15.18 1.40
CA PHE A 217 3.89 -14.02 0.60
C PHE A 217 3.79 -14.32 -0.90
N CYS A 218 4.22 -15.50 -1.35
CA CYS A 218 4.04 -15.92 -2.74
C CYS A 218 2.65 -16.54 -2.97
N THR A 219 1.77 -15.82 -3.65
CA THR A 219 0.36 -16.24 -3.89
C THR A 219 0.13 -16.90 -5.24
N ASP A 220 0.94 -16.59 -6.27
CA ASP A 220 0.73 -17.07 -7.63
C ASP A 220 2.08 -17.52 -8.24
N PRO A 221 2.32 -18.85 -8.36
CA PRO A 221 3.57 -19.37 -8.91
C PRO A 221 3.70 -19.16 -10.42
N VAL A 222 2.63 -18.82 -11.16
CA VAL A 222 2.73 -18.57 -12.60
C VAL A 222 3.30 -17.17 -12.83
N ILE A 223 2.78 -16.16 -12.13
CA ILE A 223 3.21 -14.77 -12.28
C ILE A 223 4.58 -14.55 -11.65
N SER A 224 4.84 -15.18 -10.50
CA SER A 224 6.09 -15.06 -9.75
C SER A 224 7.23 -15.98 -10.26
N GLU A 225 7.02 -16.65 -11.41
CA GLU A 225 7.98 -17.59 -12.00
C GLU A 225 8.46 -18.65 -10.97
N ASN A 226 7.48 -19.36 -10.39
CA ASN A 226 7.64 -20.33 -9.31
C ASN A 226 8.27 -19.71 -8.05
N CYS A 227 7.77 -18.54 -7.64
CA CYS A 227 8.21 -17.79 -6.45
C CYS A 227 9.70 -17.41 -6.48
N THR A 228 10.22 -17.05 -7.65
CA THR A 228 11.62 -16.63 -7.81
C THR A 228 11.79 -15.13 -7.98
N LEU A 229 10.72 -14.43 -8.41
CA LEU A 229 10.73 -12.97 -8.57
C LEU A 229 10.73 -12.24 -7.22
N ALA A 230 11.52 -11.17 -7.13
CA ALA A 230 11.69 -10.29 -5.98
C ALA A 230 11.24 -8.84 -6.31
N GLY A 231 11.04 -8.03 -5.26
CA GLY A 231 10.73 -6.60 -5.31
C GLY A 231 9.26 -6.25 -5.49
N VAL A 232 8.36 -7.24 -5.48
CA VAL A 232 6.91 -7.06 -5.63
C VAL A 232 6.14 -7.93 -4.64
N LEU A 233 5.03 -7.40 -4.12
CA LEU A 233 4.12 -8.09 -3.20
C LEU A 233 2.69 -8.08 -3.77
N ASP A 234 2.08 -9.24 -3.97
CA ASP A 234 0.68 -9.35 -4.39
C ASP A 234 -0.26 -9.03 -3.22
N ILE A 235 -1.10 -8.00 -3.32
CA ILE A 235 -2.08 -7.67 -2.28
C ILE A 235 -3.52 -7.92 -2.72
N SER A 236 -3.71 -8.77 -3.74
CA SER A 236 -5.03 -9.14 -4.27
C SER A 236 -5.98 -9.66 -3.18
N SER A 237 -5.48 -10.40 -2.19
CA SER A 237 -6.27 -10.92 -1.08
C SER A 237 -6.97 -9.83 -0.25
N CYS A 238 -6.34 -8.67 -0.03
CA CYS A 238 -6.97 -7.54 0.67
C CYS A 238 -7.67 -6.55 -0.26
N LYS A 239 -7.53 -6.72 -1.58
CA LYS A 239 -8.17 -5.90 -2.62
C LYS A 239 -9.27 -6.64 -3.38
N ALA A 240 -10.00 -7.52 -2.70
CA ALA A 240 -11.13 -8.29 -3.26
C ALA A 240 -10.75 -9.03 -4.57
N LYS A 241 -9.58 -9.68 -4.57
CA LYS A 241 -8.99 -10.45 -5.68
C LYS A 241 -8.63 -9.64 -6.93
N ARG A 242 -8.69 -8.30 -6.87
CA ARG A 242 -8.15 -7.45 -7.94
C ARG A 242 -6.63 -7.61 -8.01
N PRO A 243 -6.01 -7.63 -9.20
CA PRO A 243 -4.60 -7.95 -9.41
C PRO A 243 -3.70 -6.74 -9.08
N VAL A 244 -3.65 -6.40 -7.79
CA VAL A 244 -2.89 -5.26 -7.26
C VAL A 244 -1.60 -5.75 -6.62
N TYR A 245 -0.49 -5.16 -7.02
CA TYR A 245 0.85 -5.44 -6.51
C TYR A 245 1.43 -4.18 -5.89
N ILE A 246 2.23 -4.32 -4.85
CA ILE A 246 3.00 -3.23 -4.25
C ILE A 246 4.48 -3.49 -4.49
N SER A 247 5.23 -2.44 -4.84
CA SER A 247 6.69 -2.45 -4.89
C SER A 247 7.24 -1.15 -4.29
N LEU A 248 8.57 -1.04 -4.25
CA LEU A 248 9.22 0.26 -4.08
C LEU A 248 9.18 1.04 -5.42
N PRO A 249 9.25 2.40 -5.38
CA PRO A 249 9.20 3.22 -6.58
C PRO A 249 10.29 2.87 -7.61
N HIS A 250 9.90 2.93 -8.89
CA HIS A 250 10.69 2.48 -10.02
C HIS A 250 11.19 1.04 -9.88
N PHE A 251 10.45 0.21 -9.17
CA PHE A 251 10.80 -1.19 -8.86
C PHE A 251 12.18 -1.32 -8.21
N LEU A 252 12.53 -0.40 -7.29
CA LEU A 252 13.76 -0.51 -6.51
C LEU A 252 13.85 -1.89 -5.83
N HIS A 253 14.99 -2.56 -6.00
CA HIS A 253 15.28 -3.93 -5.53
C HIS A 253 14.47 -5.06 -6.19
N ALA A 254 13.74 -4.81 -7.28
CA ALA A 254 13.06 -5.87 -8.02
C ALA A 254 13.98 -6.66 -8.96
N SER A 255 13.53 -7.87 -9.32
CA SER A 255 14.21 -8.71 -10.31
C SER A 255 14.36 -7.99 -11.66
N GLU A 256 15.51 -8.20 -12.34
CA GLU A 256 15.80 -7.58 -13.64
C GLU A 256 14.72 -7.84 -14.69
N SER A 257 14.12 -9.04 -14.69
CA SER A 257 13.03 -9.41 -15.61
C SER A 257 11.79 -8.51 -15.48
N ILE A 258 11.57 -7.88 -14.32
CA ILE A 258 10.52 -6.88 -14.11
C ILE A 258 10.96 -5.53 -14.68
N LEU A 259 12.19 -5.10 -14.38
CA LEU A 259 12.76 -3.85 -14.87
C LEU A 259 12.77 -3.76 -16.40
N HIS A 260 13.04 -4.87 -17.09
CA HIS A 260 13.06 -4.92 -18.56
C HIS A 260 11.66 -4.88 -19.22
N LYS A 261 10.57 -5.03 -18.46
CA LYS A 261 9.19 -4.99 -19.02
C LYS A 261 8.66 -3.56 -19.17
N VAL A 262 9.27 -2.59 -18.49
CA VAL A 262 8.81 -1.20 -18.43
C VAL A 262 9.96 -0.25 -18.81
N GLU A 263 9.75 0.56 -19.84
CA GLU A 263 10.69 1.60 -20.24
C GLU A 263 10.53 2.83 -19.35
N GLY A 264 11.62 3.57 -19.09
CA GLY A 264 11.59 4.82 -18.31
C GLY A 264 11.77 4.65 -16.79
N LEU A 265 12.04 3.42 -16.32
CA LEU A 265 12.40 3.19 -14.93
C LEU A 265 13.81 3.71 -14.62
N SER A 266 14.00 4.28 -13.42
CA SER A 266 15.28 4.79 -12.93
C SER A 266 15.38 4.57 -11.41
N PRO A 267 15.48 3.32 -10.94
CA PRO A 267 15.55 3.02 -9.50
C PRO A 267 16.75 3.69 -8.84
N ASN A 268 16.51 4.37 -7.71
CA ASN A 268 17.52 5.10 -6.95
C ASN A 268 17.25 4.94 -5.45
N GLU A 269 18.21 4.38 -4.71
CA GLU A 269 18.05 4.13 -3.27
C GLU A 269 17.73 5.41 -2.49
N LYS A 270 18.45 6.51 -2.72
CA LYS A 270 18.25 7.77 -1.99
C LYS A 270 16.87 8.40 -2.22
N GLU A 271 16.29 8.16 -3.39
CA GLU A 271 15.00 8.75 -3.77
C GLU A 271 13.82 7.82 -3.45
N HIS A 272 14.02 6.51 -3.59
CA HIS A 272 12.94 5.51 -3.58
C HIS A 272 12.97 4.57 -2.37
N GLU A 273 13.98 4.64 -1.50
CA GLU A 273 13.95 3.90 -0.23
C GLU A 273 12.83 4.41 0.68
N THR A 274 12.24 3.52 1.47
CA THR A 274 11.39 3.91 2.60
C THR A 274 12.24 3.93 3.86
N TYR A 275 12.17 5.03 4.61
CA TYR A 275 12.86 5.15 5.89
C TYR A 275 12.00 5.80 6.95
N LEU A 276 12.40 5.57 8.19
CA LEU A 276 11.79 6.11 9.38
C LEU A 276 12.91 6.60 10.32
N ASP A 277 12.84 7.88 10.68
CA ASP A 277 13.75 8.52 11.62
C ASP A 277 13.08 8.55 13.01
N ILE A 278 13.65 7.82 13.97
CA ILE A 278 13.08 7.63 15.32
C ILE A 278 13.95 8.32 16.36
N GLU A 279 13.34 9.11 17.24
CA GLU A 279 14.02 9.64 18.44
C GLU A 279 14.18 8.51 19.48
N PRO A 280 15.41 8.13 19.88
CA PRO A 280 15.61 6.85 20.56
C PRO A 280 15.26 6.81 22.05
N VAL A 281 15.15 7.94 22.76
CA VAL A 281 15.08 7.97 24.22
C VAL A 281 13.66 7.99 24.76
N SER A 282 12.79 8.83 24.21
CA SER A 282 11.43 9.07 24.72
C SER A 282 10.38 8.17 24.04
N LEU A 283 9.09 8.44 24.28
CA LEU A 283 8.00 7.82 23.53
C LEU A 283 8.12 8.31 22.08
N SER A 284 8.82 7.53 21.27
CA SER A 284 9.48 7.99 20.06
C SER A 284 8.47 8.38 18.98
N TYR A 285 8.27 9.69 18.80
CA TYR A 285 7.60 10.19 17.61
C TYR A 285 8.53 10.00 16.41
N GLY A 286 8.09 9.20 15.46
CA GLY A 286 8.83 8.92 14.23
C GLY A 286 8.53 9.94 13.14
N PHE A 287 9.55 10.39 12.42
CA PHE A 287 9.37 11.03 11.12
C PHE A 287 9.51 9.96 10.05
N ILE A 288 8.42 9.67 9.34
CA ILE A 288 8.39 8.63 8.31
C ILE A 288 8.45 9.28 6.93
N ARG A 289 9.30 8.75 6.06
CA ARG A 289 9.15 8.89 4.61
C ARG A 289 8.80 7.53 4.03
N GLY A 290 7.51 7.33 3.74
CA GLY A 290 6.99 6.13 3.09
C GLY A 290 6.98 6.29 1.58
N ASN A 291 7.67 5.42 0.87
CA ASN A 291 7.76 5.39 -0.58
C ASN A 291 7.28 4.00 -1.05
N LEU A 292 6.08 3.95 -1.64
CA LEU A 292 5.50 2.73 -2.21
C LEU A 292 4.92 3.02 -3.59
N GLU A 293 4.98 2.04 -4.46
CA GLU A 293 4.41 2.06 -5.80
C GLU A 293 3.35 0.98 -5.91
N GLN A 294 2.16 1.35 -6.42
CA GLN A 294 1.07 0.42 -6.65
C GLN A 294 0.99 0.06 -8.13
N ASN A 295 1.14 -1.22 -8.40
CA ASN A 295 1.19 -1.83 -9.71
C ASN A 295 -0.07 -2.66 -9.97
N PHE A 296 -0.49 -2.73 -11.23
CA PHE A 296 -1.63 -3.53 -11.66
C PHE A 296 -1.18 -4.48 -12.76
N VAL A 297 -1.47 -5.76 -12.59
CA VAL A 297 -1.21 -6.78 -13.61
C VAL A 297 -2.46 -6.98 -14.44
N SER A 298 -2.32 -6.94 -15.77
CA SER A 298 -3.37 -7.34 -16.70
C SER A 298 -2.99 -8.66 -17.34
N PHE A 299 -3.96 -9.56 -17.46
CA PHE A 299 -3.84 -10.86 -18.12
C PHE A 299 -4.45 -10.83 -19.52
#